data_AF-Q9NA39-F1
#
_entry.id   AF-Q9NA39-F1
#
_cell.length_a   1.000
_cell.length_b   1.000
_cell.length_c   1.000
_cell.angle_alpha   90.00
_cell.angle_beta   90.00
_cell.angle_gamma   90.00
#
_symmetry.space_group_name_H-M   'P 1'
#
loop_
_entity.id
_entity.type
_entity.pdbx_description
1 polymer ?
#
loop_
_entity_poly.entity_id
_entity_poly.type
_entity_poly.pdbx_seq_one_letter_code
_entity_poly.pdbx_strand_id
1 'polypeptide(L)'
;MMRSSFFVLLALIALSQAIVRRDASGPTLVLRDNCKIIPAGGCSCDVKEGNDEVVIREYDSVDQCKKSVEMATAENKKDLNEEIKQKYGDFKENCFPKPSGGCKCNVDLGHGEEVAEYSADADCKKSIESVTAEHKKELNEEIKEKFGAFKENCFPKPSGGCKCNEKDANGNEVVTAYNNPDQCKVRGKRDVGATVQRQPANIARANVKDVKQAQPNYDVRDPVRERAQANYAAVVDELKNKFKGLKEGCFPRPKGCLCVIGKTPEGRDITERRMKDVDCKCKEGERGPECPAN
;
A
#
# COMPACT_ATOMS: atom_id res chain seq x y z
N MET A 1 -82.02 36.13 -11.43
CA MET A 1 -81.65 36.53 -12.81
C MET A 1 -80.27 35.95 -13.10
N MET A 2 -80.21 34.90 -13.93
CA MET A 2 -78.97 34.26 -14.38
C MET A 2 -78.29 35.15 -15.43
N ARG A 3 -77.04 35.56 -15.21
CA ARG A 3 -76.15 36.02 -16.27
C ARG A 3 -74.76 35.46 -16.05
N SER A 4 -74.54 34.33 -16.72
CA SER A 4 -73.26 33.77 -17.10
C SER A 4 -72.45 34.79 -17.88
N SER A 5 -71.17 34.98 -17.54
CA SER A 5 -70.20 35.69 -18.39
C SER A 5 -68.77 35.57 -17.83
N PHE A 6 -67.94 34.83 -18.60
CA PHE A 6 -66.49 34.91 -18.72
C PHE A 6 -65.59 34.31 -17.62
N PHE A 7 -65.53 32.98 -17.60
CA PHE A 7 -64.23 32.30 -17.65
C PHE A 7 -63.60 32.55 -19.04
N VAL A 8 -62.29 32.86 -19.11
CA VAL A 8 -61.31 32.59 -20.20
C VAL A 8 -60.22 33.69 -20.22
N LEU A 9 -58.96 33.26 -20.43
CA LEU A 9 -57.68 34.01 -20.57
C LEU A 9 -57.01 34.41 -19.25
N LEU A 10 -56.10 33.67 -18.62
CA LEU A 10 -54.95 32.86 -19.10
C LEU A 10 -53.75 33.72 -19.54
N ALA A 11 -52.73 33.71 -18.68
CA ALA A 11 -51.30 33.98 -18.90
C ALA A 11 -50.88 35.37 -19.39
N LEU A 12 -50.15 36.08 -18.52
CA LEU A 12 -49.01 36.98 -18.75
C LEU A 12 -48.81 37.63 -17.37
N ILE A 13 -47.83 37.24 -16.57
CA ILE A 13 -46.56 37.95 -16.43
C ILE A 13 -45.61 36.99 -15.70
N ALA A 14 -44.78 36.28 -16.46
CA ALA A 14 -43.56 35.68 -15.97
C ALA A 14 -42.46 36.76 -16.07
N LEU A 15 -42.42 37.69 -15.12
CA LEU A 15 -41.29 38.60 -14.97
C LEU A 15 -40.24 37.92 -14.10
N SER A 16 -39.28 37.33 -14.82
CA SER A 16 -37.97 36.91 -14.35
C SER A 16 -37.34 37.93 -13.40
N GLN A 17 -37.33 37.64 -12.11
CA GLN A 17 -36.29 38.15 -11.23
C GLN A 17 -35.29 37.01 -11.03
N ALA A 18 -34.35 36.94 -11.96
CA ALA A 18 -33.06 36.30 -11.73
C ALA A 18 -32.39 37.09 -10.59
N ILE A 19 -32.70 36.70 -9.36
CA ILE A 19 -32.05 37.26 -8.17
C ILE A 19 -30.58 36.87 -8.30
N VAL A 20 -29.78 37.90 -8.57
CA VAL A 20 -28.32 37.92 -8.59
C VAL A 20 -27.83 37.12 -7.39
N ARG A 21 -27.17 35.99 -7.65
CA ARG A 21 -26.33 35.32 -6.68
C ARG A 21 -25.25 36.31 -6.30
N ARG A 22 -25.47 37.05 -5.21
CA ARG A 22 -24.40 37.76 -4.53
C ARG A 22 -23.51 36.68 -3.94
N ASP A 23 -22.42 36.39 -4.63
CA ASP A 23 -21.20 35.87 -4.01
C ASP A 23 -20.68 36.98 -3.08
N ALA A 24 -21.38 37.17 -1.96
CA ALA A 24 -20.93 38.04 -0.89
C ALA A 24 -19.72 37.35 -0.28
N SER A 25 -18.58 37.99 -0.43
CA SER A 25 -17.26 37.72 0.15
C SER A 25 -17.28 37.75 1.69
N GLY A 26 -18.21 37.03 2.30
CA GLY A 26 -18.22 36.70 3.72
C GLY A 26 -17.39 35.44 3.97
N PRO A 27 -17.07 35.14 5.24
CA PRO A 27 -16.41 33.89 5.59
C PRO A 27 -17.22 32.73 5.00
N THR A 28 -16.55 31.90 4.19
CA THR A 28 -17.11 30.67 3.63
C THR A 28 -17.89 29.94 4.73
N LEU A 29 -19.20 29.79 4.54
CA LEU A 29 -20.07 29.14 5.52
C LEU A 29 -19.68 27.67 5.61
N VAL A 30 -18.88 27.31 6.62
CA VAL A 30 -18.53 25.92 6.91
C VAL A 30 -19.64 25.31 7.77
N LEU A 31 -20.53 24.57 7.13
CA LEU A 31 -21.61 23.82 7.77
C LEU A 31 -21.06 22.50 8.34
N ARG A 32 -21.69 21.95 9.38
CA ARG A 32 -21.38 20.60 9.85
C ARG A 32 -21.61 19.59 8.74
N ASP A 33 -20.85 18.49 8.73
CA ASP A 33 -20.84 17.52 7.62
C ASP A 33 -22.19 16.84 7.38
N ASN A 34 -23.01 16.77 8.42
CA ASN A 34 -24.35 16.22 8.38
C ASN A 34 -25.45 17.25 8.09
N CYS A 35 -25.10 18.49 7.76
CA CYS A 35 -26.06 19.59 7.57
C CYS A 35 -26.05 20.12 6.12
N LYS A 36 -27.18 20.67 5.68
CA LYS A 36 -27.37 21.33 4.38
C LYS A 36 -28.26 22.58 4.52
N ILE A 37 -28.07 23.57 3.65
CA ILE A 37 -28.91 24.78 3.62
C ILE A 37 -30.26 24.44 2.96
N ILE A 38 -31.37 24.90 3.53
CA ILE A 38 -32.72 24.65 3.01
C ILE A 38 -33.16 25.83 2.13
N PRO A 39 -33.86 25.62 1.00
CA PRO A 39 -34.32 26.70 0.13
C PRO A 39 -35.20 27.76 0.80
N ALA A 40 -35.95 27.38 1.83
CA ALA A 40 -36.88 28.26 2.56
C ALA A 40 -36.15 29.25 3.51
N GLY A 41 -34.83 29.15 3.63
CA GLY A 41 -34.07 29.75 4.72
C GLY A 41 -33.79 28.73 5.82
N GLY A 42 -32.67 28.91 6.52
CA GLY A 42 -32.24 27.96 7.56
C GLY A 42 -31.43 26.76 7.02
N CYS A 43 -31.37 25.71 7.81
CA CYS A 43 -30.53 24.53 7.54
C CYS A 43 -31.09 23.25 8.17
N SER A 44 -30.84 22.12 7.53
CA SER A 44 -31.33 20.79 7.89
C SER A 44 -30.15 19.87 8.18
N CYS A 45 -30.15 19.19 9.33
CA CYS A 45 -29.10 18.29 9.78
C CYS A 45 -29.60 16.87 10.03
N ASP A 46 -28.85 15.89 9.54
CA ASP A 46 -29.11 14.47 9.74
C ASP A 46 -28.43 14.03 11.05
N VAL A 47 -29.20 13.85 12.13
CA VAL A 47 -28.69 13.52 13.48
C VAL A 47 -28.95 12.05 13.76
N LYS A 48 -27.90 11.28 14.08
CA LYS A 48 -28.05 9.89 14.53
C LYS A 48 -28.44 9.87 16.01
N GLU A 49 -29.64 9.39 16.32
CA GLU A 49 -30.10 9.17 17.69
C GLU A 49 -30.27 7.65 17.92
N GLY A 50 -29.53 7.08 18.88
CA GLY A 50 -29.66 5.68 19.26
C GLY A 50 -29.04 4.67 18.28
N ASN A 51 -29.72 3.52 18.09
CA ASN A 51 -29.30 2.38 17.27
C ASN A 51 -29.48 2.65 15.76
N ASP A 52 -28.79 3.67 15.25
CA ASP A 52 -28.69 4.00 13.81
C ASP A 52 -29.89 4.69 13.17
N GLU A 53 -30.90 5.14 13.92
CA GLU A 53 -31.96 5.98 13.37
C GLU A 53 -31.44 7.41 13.10
N VAL A 54 -31.56 7.84 11.84
CA VAL A 54 -31.21 9.20 11.40
C VAL A 54 -32.47 10.07 11.47
N VAL A 55 -32.48 11.01 12.41
CA VAL A 55 -33.52 12.03 12.56
C VAL A 55 -33.08 13.30 11.86
N ILE A 56 -33.90 13.79 10.94
CA ILE A 56 -33.66 15.06 10.26
C ILE A 56 -34.15 16.20 11.17
N ARG A 57 -33.25 17.08 11.60
CA ARG A 57 -33.59 18.30 12.35
C ARG A 57 -33.45 19.52 11.47
N GLU A 58 -34.51 20.30 11.35
CA GLU A 58 -34.52 21.57 10.63
C GLU A 58 -34.40 22.73 11.62
N TYR A 59 -33.61 23.71 11.24
CA TYR A 59 -33.32 24.91 12.01
C TYR A 59 -33.57 26.14 11.16
N ASP A 60 -34.31 27.11 11.71
CA ASP A 60 -34.66 28.34 10.99
C ASP A 60 -33.44 29.26 10.74
N SER A 61 -32.40 29.14 11.58
CA SER A 61 -31.15 29.90 11.47
C SER A 61 -30.00 29.02 11.01
N VAL A 62 -29.30 29.51 9.97
CA VAL A 62 -28.07 28.88 9.45
C VAL A 62 -26.96 28.81 10.52
N ASP A 63 -26.96 29.73 11.49
CA ASP A 63 -25.95 29.77 12.56
C ASP A 63 -25.94 28.50 13.41
N GLN A 64 -27.09 27.83 13.56
CA GLN A 64 -27.20 26.61 14.36
C GLN A 64 -26.54 25.40 13.68
N CYS A 65 -26.36 25.45 12.35
CA CYS A 65 -25.69 24.41 11.58
C CYS A 65 -24.23 24.72 11.29
N LYS A 66 -23.74 25.90 11.66
CA LYS A 66 -22.32 26.23 11.52
C LYS A 66 -21.49 25.28 12.37
N LYS A 67 -20.35 24.84 11.82
CA LYS A 67 -19.29 24.28 12.65
C LYS A 67 -18.86 25.34 13.64
N SER A 68 -18.47 24.93 14.85
CA SER A 68 -17.84 25.88 15.78
C SER A 68 -16.58 26.44 15.12
N VAL A 69 -16.26 27.70 15.42
CA VAL A 69 -15.07 28.37 14.86
C VAL A 69 -13.80 27.54 15.14
N GLU A 70 -13.74 26.90 16.30
CA GLU A 70 -12.64 26.01 16.69
C GLU A 70 -12.54 24.76 15.79
N MET A 71 -13.66 24.08 15.53
CA MET A 71 -13.67 22.90 14.64
C MET A 71 -13.32 23.27 13.21
N ALA A 72 -13.92 24.35 12.68
CA ALA A 72 -13.60 24.82 11.34
C ALA A 72 -12.13 25.23 11.21
N THR A 73 -11.56 25.86 12.25
CA THR A 73 -10.14 26.22 12.26
C THR A 73 -9.24 24.98 12.34
N ALA A 74 -9.61 23.97 13.11
CA ALA A 74 -8.86 22.72 13.21
C ALA A 74 -8.84 21.95 11.88
N GLU A 75 -9.99 21.87 11.20
CA GLU A 75 -10.11 21.28 9.86
C GLU A 75 -9.28 22.06 8.84
N ASN A 76 -9.45 23.38 8.76
CA ASN A 76 -8.64 24.21 7.86
C ASN A 76 -7.13 24.07 8.10
N LYS A 77 -6.69 23.95 9.35
CA LYS A 77 -5.28 23.69 9.68
C LYS A 77 -4.83 22.30 9.24
N LYS A 78 -5.68 21.29 9.39
CA LYS A 78 -5.39 19.93 8.95
C LYS A 78 -5.25 19.88 7.43
N ASP A 79 -6.22 20.46 6.72
CA ASP A 79 -6.23 20.51 5.26
C ASP A 79 -5.02 21.29 4.71
N LEU A 80 -4.70 22.42 5.33
CA LEU A 80 -3.50 23.21 4.98
C LEU A 80 -2.21 22.41 5.23
N ASN A 81 -2.11 21.68 6.35
CA ASN A 81 -0.94 20.84 6.64
C ASN A 81 -0.81 19.68 5.66
N GLU A 82 -1.93 19.06 5.26
CA GLU A 82 -1.95 18.01 4.23
C GLU A 82 -1.53 18.59 2.87
N GLU A 83 -2.03 19.76 2.49
CA GLU A 83 -1.64 20.46 1.27
C GLU A 83 -0.14 20.80 1.28
N ILE A 84 0.38 21.34 2.40
CA ILE A 84 1.81 21.63 2.57
C ILE A 84 2.63 20.34 2.45
N LYS A 85 2.21 19.25 3.09
CA LYS A 85 2.91 17.97 3.02
C LYS A 85 2.88 17.39 1.60
N GLN A 86 1.76 17.48 0.90
CA GLN A 86 1.65 16.98 -0.47
C GLN A 86 2.47 17.81 -1.47
N LYS A 87 2.48 19.14 -1.31
CA LYS A 87 3.24 20.01 -2.21
C LYS A 87 4.73 19.98 -1.90
N TYR A 88 5.09 19.99 -0.61
CA TYR A 88 6.44 20.33 -0.15
C TYR A 88 7.09 19.27 0.77
N GLY A 89 6.37 18.25 1.22
CA GLY A 89 6.94 17.18 2.06
C GLY A 89 8.06 16.39 1.36
N ASP A 90 8.06 16.38 0.04
CA ASP A 90 9.07 15.70 -0.78
C ASP A 90 10.26 16.58 -1.14
N PHE A 91 10.39 17.80 -0.62
CA PHE A 91 11.55 18.65 -0.96
C PHE A 91 12.84 18.08 -0.36
N LYS A 92 13.94 18.25 -1.09
CA LYS A 92 15.30 17.97 -0.60
C LYS A 92 15.56 18.80 0.65
N GLU A 93 16.46 18.31 1.48
CA GLU A 93 16.91 19.07 2.64
C GLU A 93 17.47 20.43 2.18
N ASN A 94 17.18 21.47 2.96
CA ASN A 94 17.55 22.86 2.69
C ASN A 94 16.91 23.49 1.44
N CYS A 95 15.88 22.87 0.86
CA CYS A 95 15.10 23.46 -0.22
C CYS A 95 13.75 23.99 0.28
N PHE A 96 13.35 25.17 -0.20
CA PHE A 96 12.16 25.90 0.18
C PHE A 96 11.36 26.34 -1.05
N PRO A 97 10.02 26.27 -1.03
CA PRO A 97 9.20 26.70 -2.15
C PRO A 97 9.15 28.23 -2.29
N LYS A 98 8.92 28.72 -3.52
CA LYS A 98 8.74 30.15 -3.83
C LYS A 98 7.26 30.48 -4.08
N PRO A 99 6.79 31.69 -3.72
CA PRO A 99 5.42 32.13 -4.02
C PRO A 99 5.10 32.16 -5.52
N SER A 100 6.09 32.47 -6.36
CA SER A 100 5.92 32.55 -7.82
C SER A 100 6.01 31.19 -8.52
N GLY A 101 6.08 30.09 -7.78
CA GLY A 101 6.42 28.76 -8.29
C GLY A 101 7.93 28.53 -8.37
N GLY A 102 8.33 27.27 -8.27
CA GLY A 102 9.72 26.86 -8.13
C GLY A 102 10.18 26.92 -6.68
N CYS A 103 11.49 26.91 -6.50
CA CYS A 103 12.09 26.65 -5.19
C CYS A 103 13.51 27.21 -5.08
N LYS A 104 13.99 27.37 -3.85
CA LYS A 104 15.35 27.80 -3.51
C LYS A 104 15.99 26.76 -2.61
N CYS A 105 17.22 26.38 -2.89
CA CYS A 105 17.98 25.45 -2.07
C CYS A 105 19.24 26.12 -1.54
N ASN A 106 19.52 25.99 -0.24
CA ASN A 106 20.84 26.29 0.26
C ASN A 106 21.75 25.10 -0.07
N VAL A 107 22.69 25.31 -0.98
CA VAL A 107 23.68 24.33 -1.42
C VAL A 107 25.01 24.72 -0.80
N ASP A 108 25.60 23.80 -0.04
CA ASP A 108 26.97 23.96 0.47
C ASP A 108 27.96 23.48 -0.59
N LEU A 109 28.73 24.41 -1.15
CA LEU A 109 29.77 24.12 -2.16
C LEU A 109 31.18 24.00 -1.53
N GLY A 110 31.28 23.91 -0.20
CA GLY A 110 32.54 23.73 0.53
C GLY A 110 33.30 25.03 0.85
N HIS A 111 32.82 26.18 0.35
CA HIS A 111 33.32 27.52 0.67
C HIS A 111 32.28 28.43 1.33
N GLY A 112 31.12 27.87 1.70
CA GLY A 112 29.96 28.58 2.22
C GLY A 112 28.66 28.06 1.60
N GLU A 113 27.55 28.38 2.25
CA GLU A 113 26.21 28.11 1.72
C GLU A 113 25.87 29.14 0.63
N GLU A 114 25.56 28.68 -0.57
CA GLU A 114 24.99 29.50 -1.63
C GLU A 114 23.52 29.13 -1.85
N VAL A 115 22.70 30.12 -2.19
CA VAL A 115 21.28 29.91 -2.48
C VAL A 115 21.11 29.68 -3.97
N ALA A 116 20.88 28.43 -4.36
CA ALA A 116 20.51 28.06 -5.71
C ALA A 116 19.01 28.24 -5.92
N GLU A 117 18.61 28.91 -7.00
CA GLU A 117 17.20 29.14 -7.32
C GLU A 117 16.77 28.32 -8.56
N TYR A 118 15.72 27.53 -8.40
CA TYR A 118 15.13 26.72 -9.46
C TYR A 118 13.72 27.23 -9.81
N SER A 119 13.36 27.15 -11.07
CA SER A 119 12.05 27.58 -11.58
C SER A 119 10.97 26.50 -11.45
N ALA A 120 11.36 25.22 -11.41
CA ALA A 120 10.44 24.09 -11.26
C ALA A 120 10.62 23.41 -9.88
N ASP A 121 9.49 23.08 -9.24
CA ASP A 121 9.51 22.39 -7.94
C ASP A 121 10.18 21.01 -8.02
N ALA A 122 10.08 20.35 -9.18
CA ALA A 122 10.65 19.03 -9.40
C ALA A 122 12.17 18.98 -9.18
N ASP A 123 12.90 20.08 -9.47
CA ASP A 123 14.35 20.15 -9.30
C ASP A 123 14.76 20.16 -7.82
N CYS A 124 13.85 20.61 -6.94
CA CYS A 124 14.05 20.61 -5.50
C CYS A 124 13.44 19.42 -4.79
N LYS A 125 12.70 18.54 -5.48
CA LYS A 125 12.14 17.34 -4.86
C LYS A 125 13.19 16.24 -4.74
N LYS A 126 13.11 15.48 -3.67
CA LYS A 126 13.85 14.23 -3.48
C LYS A 126 13.48 13.27 -4.61
N SER A 127 14.44 12.44 -5.03
CA SER A 127 14.11 11.35 -5.96
C SER A 127 13.13 10.39 -5.31
N ILE A 128 12.27 9.77 -6.12
CA ILE A 128 11.31 8.75 -5.66
C ILE A 128 12.05 7.61 -4.92
N GLU A 129 13.25 7.25 -5.37
CA GLU A 129 14.09 6.24 -4.73
C GLU A 129 14.52 6.65 -3.31
N SER A 130 14.91 7.91 -3.11
CA SER A 130 15.30 8.43 -1.80
C SER A 130 14.12 8.42 -0.82
N VAL A 131 12.97 8.96 -1.26
CA VAL A 131 11.72 8.95 -0.46
C VAL A 131 11.31 7.52 -0.10
N THR A 132 11.41 6.59 -1.04
CA THR A 132 11.10 5.17 -0.80
C THR A 132 12.07 4.53 0.19
N ALA A 133 13.36 4.88 0.13
CA ALA A 133 14.35 4.37 1.06
C ALA A 133 14.12 4.89 2.49
N GLU A 134 13.79 6.18 2.64
CA GLU A 134 13.41 6.80 3.92
C GLU A 134 12.16 6.13 4.50
N HIS A 135 11.07 6.03 3.72
CA HIS A 135 9.84 5.36 4.13
C HIS A 135 10.08 3.89 4.49
N LYS A 136 10.92 3.18 3.74
CA LYS A 136 11.25 1.78 4.05
C LYS A 136 12.02 1.66 5.37
N LYS A 137 12.93 2.60 5.64
CA LYS A 137 13.67 2.62 6.91
C LYS A 137 12.73 2.90 8.08
N GLU A 138 11.89 3.92 7.96
CA GLU A 138 10.89 4.26 8.97
C GLU A 138 9.93 3.10 9.24
N LEU A 139 9.37 2.50 8.18
CA LEU A 139 8.48 1.35 8.28
C LEU A 139 9.17 0.14 8.93
N ASN A 140 10.44 -0.11 8.60
CA ASN A 140 11.19 -1.20 9.21
C ASN A 140 11.43 -0.96 10.71
N GLU A 141 11.73 0.27 11.13
CA GLU A 141 11.85 0.59 12.55
C GLU A 141 10.50 0.49 13.27
N GLU A 142 9.40 0.95 12.66
CA GLU A 142 8.04 0.79 13.20
C GLU A 142 7.67 -0.69 13.35
N ILE A 143 7.96 -1.52 12.34
CA ILE A 143 7.73 -2.97 12.40
C ILE A 143 8.58 -3.59 13.50
N LYS A 144 9.83 -3.18 13.65
CA LYS A 144 10.73 -3.70 14.69
C LYS A 144 10.28 -3.29 16.09
N GLU A 145 9.78 -2.06 16.26
CA GLU A 145 9.22 -1.58 17.52
C GLU A 145 7.94 -2.35 17.89
N LYS A 146 7.02 -2.52 16.93
CA LYS A 146 5.74 -3.19 17.17
C LYS A 146 5.88 -4.70 17.32
N PHE A 147 6.75 -5.32 16.52
CA PHE A 147 6.79 -6.77 16.30
C PHE A 147 8.16 -7.43 16.45
N GLY A 148 9.25 -6.67 16.49
CA GLY A 148 10.61 -7.22 16.60
C GLY A 148 10.88 -7.99 17.91
N ALA A 149 10.05 -7.77 18.94
CA ALA A 149 10.15 -8.45 20.23
C ALA A 149 9.18 -9.64 20.38
N PHE A 150 8.63 -10.18 19.30
CA PHE A 150 7.76 -11.36 19.41
C PHE A 150 8.55 -12.62 19.80
N LYS A 151 7.93 -13.49 20.58
CA LYS A 151 8.44 -14.83 20.91
C LYS A 151 8.62 -15.64 19.63
N GLU A 152 9.55 -16.59 19.66
CA GLU A 152 9.68 -17.56 18.58
C GLU A 152 8.34 -18.26 18.32
N ASN A 153 8.02 -18.46 17.03
CA ASN A 153 6.76 -19.02 16.54
C ASN A 153 5.51 -18.13 16.73
N CYS A 154 5.66 -16.86 17.12
CA CYS A 154 4.57 -15.90 17.14
C CYS A 154 4.62 -14.94 15.96
N PHE A 155 3.46 -14.69 15.34
CA PHE A 155 3.29 -13.87 14.13
C PHE A 155 2.18 -12.82 14.34
N PRO A 156 2.32 -11.59 13.82
CA PRO A 156 1.29 -10.56 13.93
C PRO A 156 0.05 -10.87 13.10
N LYS A 157 -1.12 -10.35 13.54
CA LYS A 157 -2.40 -10.45 12.82
C LYS A 157 -2.76 -9.11 12.16
N PRO A 158 -3.37 -9.11 10.94
CA PRO A 158 -3.86 -7.88 10.31
C PRO A 158 -4.93 -7.15 11.14
N SER A 159 -5.78 -7.90 11.84
CA SER A 159 -6.85 -7.36 12.70
C SER A 159 -6.35 -6.80 14.04
N GLY A 160 -5.04 -6.74 14.26
CA GLY A 160 -4.46 -6.53 15.58
C GLY A 160 -4.30 -7.82 16.38
N GLY A 161 -3.30 -7.82 17.27
CA GLY A 161 -2.87 -8.98 18.03
C GLY A 161 -1.87 -9.86 17.29
N CYS A 162 -1.81 -11.13 17.66
CA CYS A 162 -0.80 -12.07 17.21
C CYS A 162 -1.27 -13.53 17.32
N LYS A 163 -0.60 -14.45 16.62
CA LYS A 163 -0.83 -15.90 16.70
C LYS A 163 0.48 -16.60 17.01
N CYS A 164 0.48 -17.54 17.94
CA CYS A 164 1.65 -18.33 18.30
C CYS A 164 1.42 -19.80 17.99
N ASN A 165 2.39 -20.47 17.38
CA ASN A 165 2.40 -21.93 17.31
C ASN A 165 3.01 -22.47 18.60
N GLU A 166 2.15 -22.94 19.49
CA GLU A 166 2.48 -23.49 20.79
C GLU A 166 2.33 -25.02 20.76
N LYS A 167 2.88 -25.73 21.75
CA LYS A 167 2.66 -27.18 21.89
C LYS A 167 1.62 -27.43 22.96
N ASP A 168 0.64 -28.28 22.66
CA ASP A 168 -0.34 -28.75 23.63
C ASP A 168 0.27 -29.77 24.62
N ALA A 169 -0.53 -30.23 25.59
CA ALA A 169 -0.11 -31.22 26.59
C ALA A 169 0.31 -32.58 25.99
N ASN A 170 -0.12 -32.87 24.76
CA ASN A 170 0.21 -34.10 24.04
C ASN A 170 1.42 -33.92 23.12
N GLY A 171 2.01 -32.70 23.07
CA GLY A 171 3.14 -32.35 22.22
C GLY A 171 2.77 -31.94 20.79
N ASN A 172 1.48 -31.83 20.45
CA ASN A 172 1.02 -31.40 19.13
C ASN A 172 1.13 -29.88 18.99
N GLU A 173 1.44 -29.40 17.78
CA GLU A 173 1.47 -27.97 17.50
C GLU A 173 0.05 -27.41 17.32
N VAL A 174 -0.29 -26.44 18.15
CA VAL A 174 -1.56 -25.72 18.17
C VAL A 174 -1.32 -24.23 17.94
N VAL A 175 -2.18 -23.60 17.15
CA VAL A 175 -2.08 -22.17 16.85
C VAL A 175 -2.98 -21.39 17.81
N THR A 176 -2.38 -20.75 18.81
CA THR A 176 -3.08 -19.91 19.78
C THR A 176 -3.15 -18.47 19.26
N ALA A 177 -4.35 -17.89 19.19
CA ALA A 177 -4.53 -16.50 18.77
C ALA A 177 -4.75 -15.58 19.98
N TYR A 178 -3.96 -14.52 20.05
CA TYR A 178 -4.03 -13.47 21.06
C TYR A 178 -4.48 -12.16 20.42
N ASN A 179 -5.38 -11.43 21.09
CA ASN A 179 -5.84 -10.13 20.60
C ASN A 179 -4.91 -8.98 20.99
N ASN A 180 -4.12 -9.16 22.06
CA ASN A 180 -3.13 -8.19 22.50
C ASN A 180 -1.72 -8.62 22.03
N PRO A 181 -1.00 -7.80 21.23
CA PRO A 181 0.34 -8.12 20.75
C PRO A 181 1.37 -8.30 21.88
N ASP A 182 1.18 -7.68 23.05
CA ASP A 182 2.10 -7.80 24.18
C ASP A 182 2.14 -9.21 24.77
N GLN A 183 1.08 -10.01 24.57
CA GLN A 183 1.08 -11.43 24.99
C GLN A 183 2.06 -12.28 24.17
N CYS A 184 2.38 -11.83 22.97
CA CYS A 184 3.36 -12.47 22.10
C CYS A 184 4.75 -11.90 22.27
N LYS A 185 4.94 -10.81 23.02
CA LYS A 185 6.28 -10.27 23.24
C LYS A 185 7.07 -11.13 24.23
N VAL A 186 8.36 -11.28 24.01
CA VAL A 186 9.28 -11.82 25.02
C VAL A 186 9.30 -10.85 26.20
N ARG A 187 8.83 -11.30 27.37
CA ARG A 187 8.96 -10.52 28.61
C ARG A 187 10.45 -10.34 28.89
N GLY A 188 10.88 -9.09 28.94
CA GLY A 188 12.30 -8.72 28.98
C GLY A 188 13.08 -9.32 30.16
N LYS A 189 14.41 -9.35 29.93
CA LYS A 189 15.50 -9.65 30.87
C LYS A 189 15.70 -11.12 31.28
N ARG A 190 16.31 -11.89 30.38
CA ARG A 190 17.60 -12.49 30.75
C ARG A 190 18.65 -11.93 29.81
N ASP A 191 19.61 -11.23 30.37
CA ASP A 191 20.92 -11.04 29.79
C ASP A 191 21.52 -12.41 29.51
N VAL A 192 21.18 -13.02 28.37
CA VAL A 192 22.07 -14.01 27.77
C VAL A 192 23.01 -13.21 26.86
N GLY A 193 23.76 -12.32 27.52
CA GLY A 193 24.99 -11.81 26.96
C GLY A 193 25.93 -12.99 26.73
N ALA A 194 26.61 -12.93 25.59
CA ALA A 194 27.79 -13.72 25.25
C ALA A 194 27.58 -15.24 25.04
N THR A 195 27.90 -15.67 23.82
CA THR A 195 28.45 -17.01 23.56
C THR A 195 27.57 -18.19 23.90
N VAL A 196 26.41 -18.31 23.26
CA VAL A 196 26.03 -19.66 22.79
C VAL A 196 26.76 -19.86 21.48
N GLN A 197 28.04 -20.24 21.59
CA GLN A 197 28.65 -21.07 20.55
C GLN A 197 27.63 -22.14 20.25
N ARG A 198 27.19 -22.19 18.98
CA ARG A 198 26.40 -23.30 18.45
C ARG A 198 27.24 -24.56 18.65
N GLN A 199 27.17 -25.17 19.83
CA GLN A 199 27.57 -26.54 19.97
C GLN A 199 26.55 -27.32 19.14
N PRO A 200 26.98 -28.05 18.11
CA PRO A 200 26.09 -28.96 17.42
C PRO A 200 25.58 -29.92 18.49
N ALA A 201 24.30 -29.79 18.84
CA ALA A 201 23.67 -30.75 19.71
C ALA A 201 23.81 -32.09 18.99
N ASN A 202 24.72 -32.92 19.50
CA ASN A 202 24.68 -34.36 19.34
C ASN A 202 23.38 -34.81 20.01
N ILE A 203 22.25 -34.55 19.34
CA ILE A 203 20.99 -35.19 19.66
C ILE A 203 21.26 -36.65 19.36
N ALA A 204 21.58 -37.36 20.44
CA ALA A 204 21.76 -38.79 20.45
C ALA A 204 20.64 -39.40 19.61
N ARG A 205 21.06 -40.23 18.65
CA ARG A 205 20.23 -40.99 17.69
C ARG A 205 19.25 -41.98 18.36
N ALA A 206 18.85 -41.76 19.61
CA ALA A 206 18.21 -42.75 20.45
C ALA A 206 16.68 -42.85 20.29
N ASN A 207 16.00 -41.97 19.54
CA ASN A 207 14.53 -42.04 19.45
C ASN A 207 13.91 -41.74 18.07
N VAL A 208 14.63 -42.03 16.97
CA VAL A 208 14.06 -41.89 15.61
C VAL A 208 13.11 -43.05 15.24
N LYS A 209 12.98 -44.08 16.09
CA LYS A 209 12.12 -45.24 15.77
C LYS A 209 10.62 -45.01 16.06
N ASP A 210 10.24 -44.12 16.97
CA ASP A 210 8.83 -43.95 17.35
C ASP A 210 8.05 -42.87 16.57
N VAL A 211 8.72 -42.08 15.72
CA VAL A 211 8.04 -41.07 14.86
C VAL A 211 7.52 -41.69 13.55
N LYS A 212 7.47 -43.01 13.41
CA LYS A 212 6.93 -43.67 12.20
C LYS A 212 5.42 -43.85 12.18
N GLN A 213 4.70 -43.63 13.28
CA GLN A 213 3.24 -43.83 13.31
C GLN A 213 2.40 -42.56 13.23
N ALA A 214 2.98 -41.37 13.42
CA ALA A 214 2.29 -40.11 13.15
C ALA A 214 2.55 -39.69 11.70
N GLN A 215 2.13 -40.50 10.72
CA GLN A 215 1.97 -39.95 9.37
C GLN A 215 0.82 -38.94 9.43
N PRO A 216 1.06 -37.64 9.21
CA PRO A 216 0.00 -36.66 9.18
C PRO A 216 -0.97 -37.07 8.07
N ASN A 217 -2.25 -37.16 8.38
CA ASN A 217 -3.28 -37.39 7.38
C ASN A 217 -3.26 -36.22 6.39
N TYR A 218 -2.59 -36.42 5.25
CA TYR A 218 -2.31 -35.39 4.25
C TYR A 218 -3.56 -35.04 3.41
N ASP A 219 -4.68 -35.73 3.61
CA ASP A 219 -5.94 -35.49 2.90
C ASP A 219 -6.77 -34.32 3.44
N VAL A 220 -6.27 -33.57 4.42
CA VAL A 220 -6.86 -32.25 4.73
C VAL A 220 -6.55 -31.32 3.55
N ARG A 221 -7.51 -31.19 2.64
CA ARG A 221 -7.58 -30.18 1.58
C ARG A 221 -7.52 -28.80 2.21
N ASP A 222 -6.32 -28.27 2.36
CA ASP A 222 -6.12 -26.87 2.73
C ASP A 222 -6.28 -26.01 1.47
N PRO A 223 -7.30 -25.12 1.40
CA PRO A 223 -7.52 -24.26 0.24
C PRO A 223 -6.33 -23.35 -0.05
N VAL A 224 -5.54 -22.98 0.97
CA VAL A 224 -4.33 -22.17 0.79
C VAL A 224 -3.24 -22.97 0.07
N ARG A 225 -3.03 -24.23 0.49
CA ARG A 225 -2.05 -25.14 -0.13
C ARG A 225 -2.43 -25.45 -1.58
N GLU A 226 -3.71 -25.69 -1.84
CA GLU A 226 -4.22 -25.96 -3.20
C GLU A 226 -4.05 -24.75 -4.12
N ARG A 227 -4.37 -23.54 -3.65
CA ARG A 227 -4.14 -22.31 -4.42
C ARG A 227 -2.65 -22.07 -4.69
N ALA A 228 -1.78 -22.35 -3.71
CA ALA A 228 -0.34 -22.22 -3.87
C ALA A 228 0.20 -23.22 -4.90
N GLN A 229 -0.27 -24.46 -4.89
CA GLN A 229 0.10 -25.48 -5.88
C GLN A 229 -0.39 -25.12 -7.28
N ALA A 230 -1.62 -24.61 -7.41
CA ALA A 230 -2.16 -24.15 -8.70
C ALA A 230 -1.36 -22.98 -9.28
N ASN A 231 -1.01 -21.98 -8.44
CA ASN A 231 -0.16 -20.86 -8.86
C ASN A 231 1.23 -21.34 -9.29
N TYR A 232 1.84 -22.25 -8.53
CA TYR A 232 3.13 -22.84 -8.88
C TYR A 232 3.05 -23.61 -10.20
N ALA A 233 2.00 -24.40 -10.42
CA ALA A 233 1.78 -25.13 -11.66
C ALA A 233 1.63 -24.19 -12.87
N ALA A 234 0.91 -23.07 -12.71
CA ALA A 234 0.79 -22.05 -13.75
C ALA A 234 2.15 -21.43 -14.12
N VAL A 235 2.98 -21.10 -13.12
CA VAL A 235 4.34 -20.59 -13.36
C VAL A 235 5.21 -21.62 -14.07
N VAL A 236 5.13 -22.90 -13.67
CA VAL A 236 5.86 -23.98 -14.33
C VAL A 236 5.42 -24.16 -15.78
N ASP A 237 4.12 -24.07 -16.06
CA ASP A 237 3.60 -24.15 -17.42
C ASP A 237 4.05 -22.95 -18.28
N GLU A 238 3.99 -21.74 -17.72
CA GLU A 238 4.50 -20.54 -18.38
C GLU A 238 6.00 -20.66 -18.70
N LEU A 239 6.80 -21.16 -17.76
CA LEU A 239 8.22 -21.42 -17.97
C LEU A 239 8.41 -22.48 -19.07
N LYS A 240 7.74 -23.62 -19.00
CA LYS A 240 7.81 -24.66 -20.04
C LYS A 240 7.49 -24.12 -21.42
N ASN A 241 6.47 -23.28 -21.53
CA ASN A 241 6.09 -22.64 -22.79
C ASN A 241 7.15 -21.65 -23.30
N LYS A 242 7.76 -20.87 -22.41
CA LYS A 242 8.85 -19.94 -22.76
C LYS A 242 10.15 -20.65 -23.16
N PHE A 243 10.45 -21.80 -22.55
CA PHE A 243 11.62 -22.62 -22.86
C PHE A 243 11.37 -23.63 -23.99
N LYS A 244 10.14 -23.75 -24.50
CA LYS A 244 9.80 -24.72 -25.53
C LYS A 244 10.54 -24.43 -26.84
N GLY A 245 11.32 -25.41 -27.28
CA GLY A 245 12.11 -25.36 -28.52
C GLY A 245 13.27 -24.38 -28.48
N LEU A 246 13.56 -23.78 -27.32
CA LEU A 246 14.70 -22.90 -27.12
C LEU A 246 15.98 -23.75 -27.05
N LYS A 247 17.07 -23.27 -27.65
CA LYS A 247 18.38 -23.92 -27.59
C LYS A 247 18.89 -24.05 -26.16
N GLU A 248 19.63 -25.11 -25.89
CA GLU A 248 20.31 -25.32 -24.61
C GLU A 248 21.26 -24.14 -24.31
N GLY A 249 21.25 -23.67 -23.05
CA GLY A 249 22.03 -22.50 -22.63
C GLY A 249 21.49 -21.15 -23.11
N CYS A 250 20.35 -21.11 -23.80
CA CYS A 250 19.64 -19.87 -24.13
C CYS A 250 18.52 -19.56 -23.14
N PHE A 251 18.36 -18.28 -22.81
CA PHE A 251 17.37 -17.76 -21.87
C PHE A 251 16.38 -16.83 -22.58
N PRO A 252 15.06 -17.02 -22.37
CA PRO A 252 14.02 -16.26 -23.07
C PRO A 252 14.01 -14.79 -22.62
N ARG A 253 13.80 -13.86 -23.55
CA ARG A 253 13.66 -12.42 -23.30
C ARG A 253 12.45 -11.85 -24.04
N PRO A 254 11.98 -10.63 -23.70
CA PRO A 254 10.89 -9.98 -24.44
C PRO A 254 11.18 -9.76 -25.94
N LYS A 255 12.46 -9.66 -26.32
CA LYS A 255 12.92 -9.61 -27.71
C LYS A 255 14.10 -10.57 -27.87
N GLY A 256 13.86 -11.72 -28.50
CA GLY A 256 14.85 -12.76 -28.72
C GLY A 256 15.30 -13.46 -27.42
N CYS A 257 16.60 -13.77 -27.33
CA CYS A 257 17.16 -14.55 -26.24
C CYS A 257 18.59 -14.12 -25.88
N LEU A 258 19.05 -14.59 -24.71
CA LEU A 258 20.44 -14.49 -24.29
C LEU A 258 21.03 -15.91 -24.24
N CYS A 259 22.02 -16.21 -25.07
CA CYS A 259 22.63 -17.52 -25.16
C CYS A 259 24.03 -17.51 -24.56
N VAL A 260 24.37 -18.52 -23.77
CA VAL A 260 25.74 -18.75 -23.29
C VAL A 260 26.51 -19.50 -24.39
N ILE A 261 27.53 -18.86 -24.96
CA ILE A 261 28.36 -19.44 -26.03
C ILE A 261 29.61 -20.13 -25.46
N GLY A 262 30.06 -19.70 -24.29
CA GLY A 262 31.26 -20.27 -23.68
C GLY A 262 31.53 -19.69 -22.30
N LYS A 263 32.73 -19.94 -21.79
CA LYS A 263 33.22 -19.42 -20.51
C LYS A 263 34.54 -18.70 -20.72
N THR A 264 34.75 -17.60 -20.02
CA THR A 264 36.06 -16.93 -19.95
C THR A 264 37.04 -17.78 -19.13
N PRO A 265 38.36 -17.50 -19.18
CA PRO A 265 39.35 -18.20 -18.37
C PRO A 265 39.09 -18.10 -16.85
N GLU A 266 38.40 -17.05 -16.43
CA GLU A 266 37.99 -16.82 -15.03
C GLU A 266 36.69 -17.58 -14.66
N GLY A 267 36.09 -18.32 -15.60
CA GLY A 267 34.86 -19.09 -15.39
C GLY A 267 33.55 -18.32 -15.57
N ARG A 268 33.60 -17.06 -16.05
CA ARG A 268 32.38 -16.26 -16.31
C ARG A 268 31.75 -16.66 -17.64
N ASP A 269 30.43 -16.73 -17.70
CA ASP A 269 29.71 -17.09 -18.92
C ASP A 269 29.81 -15.97 -19.96
N ILE A 270 30.29 -16.32 -21.16
CA ILE A 270 30.28 -15.46 -22.35
C ILE A 270 28.89 -15.57 -22.96
N THR A 271 28.15 -14.46 -22.92
CA THR A 271 26.77 -14.42 -23.42
C THR A 271 26.68 -13.64 -24.73
N GLU A 272 25.85 -14.13 -25.64
CA GLU A 272 25.47 -13.44 -26.86
C GLU A 272 23.97 -13.17 -26.85
N ARG A 273 23.60 -11.95 -27.24
CA ARG A 273 22.21 -11.56 -27.38
C ARG A 273 21.76 -11.74 -28.83
N ARG A 274 20.79 -12.61 -29.04
CA ARG A 274 20.12 -12.78 -30.34
C ARG A 274 18.78 -12.07 -30.30
N MET A 275 18.45 -11.31 -31.35
CA MET A 275 17.27 -10.44 -31.37
C MET A 275 16.03 -11.10 -32.01
N LYS A 276 16.22 -12.18 -32.77
CA LYS A 276 15.15 -12.91 -33.45
C LYS A 276 14.92 -14.25 -32.77
N ASP A 277 13.66 -14.62 -32.58
CA ASP A 277 13.30 -15.89 -31.95
C ASP A 277 13.74 -17.11 -32.77
N VAL A 278 13.87 -16.97 -34.09
CA VAL A 278 14.34 -18.04 -34.99
C VAL A 278 15.81 -18.40 -34.77
N ASP A 279 16.64 -17.47 -34.30
CA ASP A 279 18.06 -17.71 -34.01
C ASP A 279 18.25 -18.34 -32.60
N CYS A 280 17.20 -18.27 -31.79
CA CYS A 280 17.14 -18.76 -30.42
C CYS A 280 16.61 -20.18 -30.32
N LYS A 281 15.76 -20.58 -31.26
CA LYS A 281 15.09 -21.89 -31.27
C LYS A 281 15.79 -22.86 -32.20
N CYS A 282 15.71 -24.15 -31.87
CA CYS A 282 16.13 -25.22 -32.76
C CYS A 282 15.15 -25.32 -33.93
N LYS A 283 15.64 -25.45 -35.17
CA LYS A 283 14.73 -25.73 -36.28
C LYS A 283 14.20 -27.16 -36.18
N GLU A 284 13.05 -27.41 -36.80
CA GLU A 284 12.47 -28.75 -36.84
C GLU A 284 13.46 -29.74 -37.46
N GLY A 285 13.83 -30.78 -36.70
CA GLY A 285 14.79 -31.80 -37.12
C GLY A 285 16.27 -31.43 -36.99
N GLU A 286 16.62 -30.21 -36.57
CA GLU A 286 18.02 -29.88 -36.27
C GLU A 286 18.49 -30.63 -35.02
N ARG A 287 19.56 -31.41 -35.17
CA ARG A 287 20.24 -32.10 -34.08
C ARG A 287 21.64 -31.53 -33.96
N GLY A 288 21.99 -31.02 -32.79
CA GLY A 288 23.29 -30.42 -32.54
C GLY A 288 23.58 -30.31 -31.05
N PRO A 289 24.79 -29.85 -30.65
CA PRO A 289 25.15 -29.71 -29.24
C PRO A 289 24.22 -28.74 -28.49
N GLU A 290 23.68 -27.72 -29.17
CA GLU A 290 22.69 -26.79 -28.61
C GLU A 290 21.24 -27.31 -28.73
N CYS A 291 21.00 -28.37 -29.52
CA CYS A 291 19.68 -28.88 -29.88
C CYS A 291 19.62 -30.40 -29.65
N PRO A 292 19.45 -30.84 -28.39
CA PRO A 292 19.25 -32.24 -28.09
C PRO A 292 17.93 -32.72 -28.71
N ALA A 293 17.96 -33.93 -29.26
CA ALA A 293 16.74 -34.60 -29.70
C ALA A 293 16.00 -35.09 -28.45
N ASN A 294 14.94 -34.38 -28.08
CA ASN A 294 13.89 -34.96 -27.24
C ASN A 294 12.82 -35.60 -28.11
#